data_AF-A0A3A0CPL2-F1
#
_entry.id   AF-A0A3A0CPL2-F1
#
_cell.length_a   1.000
_cell.length_b   1.000
_cell.length_c   1.000
_cell.angle_alpha   90.00
_cell.angle_beta   90.00
_cell.angle_gamma   90.00
#
_symmetry.space_group_name_H-M   'P 1'
#
loop_
_entity.id
_entity.type
_entity.pdbx_description
1 polymer ?
#
loop_
_entity_poly.entity_id
_entity_poly.type
_entity_poly.pdbx_seq_one_letter_code
_entity_poly.pdbx_strand_id
1 'polypeptide(L)'
;MNRGIRFSRLFIVSVILTPALTLPVLAGAHTWRVNEVFSNAAGNIQFIELRECCGGNFETGVNGQLLTSSTRSYTFSGFTIPPTTANRHLLIATPDCAALPGFPTPNYIIPAGSVPFFNTGGDFVKYAVYDTLTFASVPTDGVHSLNAGLVVACNTPTNFAGATGSINLGCSMLGDVNGSGGLDGGDIAGFVRVKTGTPIGGDNVACAEYCTGTLAGDIAAFVNDLL
;
A
#
# COMPACT_ATOMS: atom_id res chain seq x y z
N MET A 1 61.19 -59.79 -36.01
CA MET A 1 60.26 -59.46 -34.91
C MET A 1 60.20 -57.94 -34.81
N ASN A 2 59.11 -57.32 -35.27
CA ASN A 2 58.95 -55.86 -35.27
C ASN A 2 57.66 -55.53 -34.49
N ARG A 3 57.76 -54.90 -33.32
CA ARG A 3 56.62 -54.47 -32.52
C ARG A 3 56.58 -52.95 -32.48
N GLY A 4 55.65 -52.36 -33.23
CA GLY A 4 55.36 -50.93 -33.22
C GLY A 4 54.61 -50.51 -31.95
N ILE A 5 55.04 -49.40 -31.36
CA ILE A 5 54.43 -48.77 -30.18
C ILE A 5 53.29 -47.86 -30.67
N ARG A 6 52.07 -48.05 -30.17
CA ARG A 6 50.93 -47.15 -30.41
C ARG A 6 50.79 -46.17 -29.24
N PHE A 7 50.88 -44.87 -29.50
CA PHE A 7 50.55 -43.82 -28.54
C PHE A 7 49.02 -43.63 -28.48
N SER A 8 48.44 -43.86 -27.30
CA SER A 8 47.03 -43.57 -27.02
C SER A 8 46.89 -42.12 -26.57
N ARG A 9 46.06 -41.32 -27.25
CA ARG A 9 45.80 -39.92 -26.90
C ARG A 9 44.80 -39.86 -25.74
N LEU A 10 45.25 -39.40 -24.58
CA LEU A 10 44.39 -39.08 -23.44
C LEU A 10 43.72 -37.72 -23.70
N PHE A 11 42.40 -37.70 -23.87
CA PHE A 11 41.62 -36.46 -23.88
C PHE A 11 41.27 -36.06 -22.44
N ILE A 12 41.83 -34.96 -21.95
CA ILE A 12 41.47 -34.34 -20.67
C ILE A 12 40.27 -33.43 -20.92
N VAL A 13 39.11 -33.78 -20.39
CA VAL A 13 37.92 -32.91 -20.35
C VAL A 13 38.08 -31.96 -19.16
N SER A 14 38.33 -30.68 -19.42
CA SER A 14 38.36 -29.64 -18.40
C SER A 14 36.92 -29.20 -18.09
N VAL A 15 36.42 -29.51 -16.89
CA VAL A 15 35.14 -29.00 -16.39
C VAL A 15 35.36 -27.58 -15.89
N ILE A 16 34.88 -26.60 -16.66
CA ILE A 16 34.87 -25.19 -16.24
C ILE A 16 33.75 -25.04 -15.21
N LEU A 17 34.10 -24.95 -13.92
CA LEU A 17 33.18 -24.63 -12.84
C LEU A 17 32.92 -23.13 -12.86
N THR A 18 31.80 -22.72 -13.47
CA THR A 18 31.33 -21.34 -13.41
C THR A 18 30.93 -20.99 -11.98
N PRO A 19 31.47 -19.93 -11.35
CA PRO A 19 30.98 -19.48 -10.05
C PRO A 19 29.54 -19.02 -10.21
N ALA A 20 28.60 -19.76 -9.63
CA ALA A 20 27.23 -19.31 -9.49
C ALA A 20 27.24 -18.04 -8.62
N LEU A 21 26.86 -16.91 -9.21
CA LEU A 21 26.56 -15.68 -8.49
C LEU A 21 25.42 -16.00 -7.52
N THR A 22 25.77 -16.22 -6.24
CA THR A 22 24.79 -16.31 -5.17
C THR A 22 24.37 -14.89 -4.83
N LEU A 23 23.23 -14.48 -5.40
CA LEU A 23 22.55 -13.30 -4.87
C LEU A 23 22.18 -13.61 -3.42
N PRO A 24 22.46 -12.73 -2.44
CA PRO A 24 22.03 -12.96 -1.08
C PRO A 24 20.50 -13.09 -1.09
N VAL A 25 19.99 -14.30 -0.84
CA VAL A 25 18.60 -14.49 -0.47
C VAL A 25 18.49 -13.95 0.94
N LEU A 26 17.90 -12.76 1.10
CA LEU A 26 17.48 -12.29 2.41
C LEU A 26 16.34 -13.19 2.86
N ALA A 27 16.61 -14.03 3.86
CA ALA A 27 15.60 -14.86 4.49
C ALA A 27 14.57 -13.99 5.24
N GLY A 28 13.33 -14.46 5.35
CA GLY A 28 12.27 -13.77 6.08
C GLY A 28 11.67 -12.59 5.32
N ALA A 29 11.44 -12.73 4.01
CA ALA A 29 10.85 -11.66 3.20
C ALA A 29 9.56 -12.10 2.48
N HIS A 30 9.15 -13.35 2.64
CA HIS A 30 8.35 -14.10 1.69
C HIS A 30 6.87 -14.23 2.07
N THR A 31 6.50 -13.79 3.26
CA THR A 31 5.12 -13.83 3.78
C THR A 31 4.43 -12.46 3.74
N TRP A 32 5.15 -11.39 3.38
CA TRP A 32 4.54 -10.09 3.13
C TRP A 32 3.71 -10.11 1.84
N ARG A 33 2.49 -9.58 1.91
CA ARG A 33 1.53 -9.48 0.79
C ARG A 33 1.04 -8.05 0.67
N VAL A 34 0.74 -7.59 -0.53
CA VAL A 34 0.08 -6.30 -0.78
C VAL A 34 -1.33 -6.37 -0.19
N ASN A 35 -1.61 -5.52 0.79
CA ASN A 35 -2.87 -5.52 1.54
C ASN A 35 -3.82 -4.42 1.05
N GLU A 36 -3.28 -3.24 0.73
CA GLU A 36 -4.07 -2.07 0.40
C GLU A 36 -3.28 -1.11 -0.51
N VAL A 37 -3.97 -0.49 -1.46
CA VAL A 37 -3.42 0.57 -2.32
C VAL A 37 -4.39 1.75 -2.43
N PHE A 38 -3.85 2.95 -2.37
CA PHE A 38 -4.62 4.20 -2.42
C PHE A 38 -3.94 5.21 -3.34
N SER A 39 -4.74 6.00 -4.05
CA SER A 39 -4.27 7.18 -4.76
C SER A 39 -5.31 8.28 -4.74
N ASN A 40 -4.87 9.54 -4.66
CA ASN A 40 -5.72 10.65 -5.10
C ASN A 40 -5.78 10.72 -6.64
N ALA A 41 -6.66 11.57 -7.18
CA ALA A 41 -6.82 11.78 -8.62
C ALA A 41 -5.53 12.23 -9.34
N ALA A 42 -4.69 13.02 -8.68
CA ALA A 42 -3.44 13.53 -9.25
C ALA A 42 -2.27 12.51 -9.19
N GLY A 43 -2.40 11.43 -8.42
CA GLY A 43 -1.36 10.41 -8.25
C GLY A 43 -0.18 10.82 -7.37
N ASN A 44 -0.15 12.04 -6.84
CA ASN A 44 0.93 12.52 -5.97
C ASN A 44 0.77 12.08 -4.51
N ILE A 45 -0.46 11.82 -4.07
CA ILE A 45 -0.76 11.22 -2.76
C ILE A 45 -1.12 9.77 -2.99
N GLN A 46 -0.15 8.89 -2.75
CA GLN A 46 -0.33 7.44 -2.78
C GLN A 46 0.23 6.79 -1.52
N PHE A 47 -0.38 5.66 -1.15
CA PHE A 47 0.23 4.69 -0.26
C PHE A 47 -0.01 3.25 -0.75
N ILE A 48 0.86 2.37 -0.30
CA ILE A 48 0.82 0.93 -0.46
C ILE A 48 1.05 0.35 0.92
N GLU A 49 0.20 -0.58 1.32
CA GLU A 49 0.35 -1.32 2.56
C GLU A 49 0.73 -2.77 2.24
N LEU A 50 1.76 -3.28 2.93
CA LEU A 50 2.02 -4.72 2.99
C LEU A 50 1.56 -5.27 4.33
N ARG A 51 1.05 -6.50 4.35
CA ARG A 51 0.69 -7.24 5.56
C ARG A 51 1.40 -8.59 5.60
N GLU A 52 1.92 -8.97 6.75
CA GLU A 52 2.39 -10.34 6.99
C GLU A 52 1.15 -11.26 7.06
N CYS A 53 1.05 -12.21 6.13
CA CYS A 53 -0.18 -12.98 5.92
C CYS A 53 -0.42 -14.10 6.93
N CYS A 54 0.66 -14.62 7.51
CA CYS A 54 0.76 -16.04 7.78
C CYS A 54 1.20 -16.34 9.22
N GLY A 55 1.29 -15.32 10.08
CA GLY A 55 1.70 -15.45 11.48
C GLY A 55 3.19 -15.68 11.64
N GLY A 56 3.99 -15.44 10.59
CA GLY A 56 5.44 -15.57 10.61
C GLY A 56 6.07 -14.49 11.48
N ASN A 57 6.77 -14.90 12.53
CA ASN A 57 7.77 -14.04 13.17
C ASN A 57 9.10 -14.17 12.42
N PHE A 58 9.94 -13.14 12.49
CA PHE A 58 11.24 -13.04 11.83
C PHE A 58 11.20 -12.77 10.32
N GLU A 59 10.12 -12.16 9.83
CA GLU A 59 10.02 -11.71 8.44
C GLU A 59 10.68 -10.34 8.25
N THR A 60 11.94 -10.24 8.67
CA THR A 60 12.72 -9.00 8.74
C THR A 60 13.51 -8.71 7.45
N GLY A 61 13.41 -9.59 6.45
CA GLY A 61 14.22 -9.64 5.24
C GLY A 61 13.82 -8.65 4.13
N VAL A 62 13.07 -7.59 4.44
CA VAL A 62 12.44 -6.70 3.45
C VAL A 62 13.43 -5.70 2.83
N ASN A 63 14.42 -5.21 3.58
CA ASN A 63 15.40 -4.27 3.02
C ASN A 63 16.20 -4.93 1.88
N GLY A 64 16.35 -4.21 0.77
CA GLY A 64 16.96 -4.75 -0.45
C GLY A 64 15.97 -5.46 -1.38
N GLN A 65 14.74 -5.75 -0.93
CA GLN A 65 13.68 -6.22 -1.82
C GLN A 65 13.15 -5.08 -2.70
N LEU A 66 12.47 -5.44 -3.78
CA LEU A 66 11.87 -4.50 -4.71
C LEU A 66 10.36 -4.38 -4.50
N LEU A 67 9.86 -3.16 -4.55
CA LEU A 67 8.48 -2.85 -4.88
C LEU A 67 8.46 -2.38 -6.34
N THR A 68 7.57 -2.93 -7.16
CA THR A 68 7.55 -2.64 -8.59
C THR A 68 6.12 -2.43 -9.10
N SER A 69 5.94 -1.47 -10.00
CA SER A 69 4.74 -1.26 -10.82
C SER A 69 5.07 -1.38 -12.30
N SER A 70 4.12 -1.10 -13.19
CA SER A 70 4.36 -1.03 -14.63
C SER A 70 5.39 0.03 -15.03
N THR A 71 5.52 1.11 -14.24
CA THR A 71 6.35 2.28 -14.60
C THR A 71 7.52 2.52 -13.66
N ARG A 72 7.46 2.01 -12.42
CA ARG A 72 8.44 2.32 -11.37
C ARG A 72 8.97 1.07 -10.68
N SER A 73 10.16 1.20 -10.13
CA SER A 73 10.72 0.24 -9.19
C SER A 73 11.38 1.00 -8.04
N TYR A 74 11.20 0.48 -6.83
CA TYR A 74 11.71 1.05 -5.59
C TYR A 74 12.35 -0.06 -4.75
N THR A 75 13.59 0.17 -4.31
CA THR A 75 14.28 -0.76 -3.40
C THR A 75 14.06 -0.33 -1.97
N PHE A 76 13.52 -1.23 -1.16
CA PHE A 76 13.34 -0.99 0.27
C PHE A 76 14.67 -0.73 0.97
N SER A 77 14.74 0.34 1.76
CA SER A 77 15.93 0.65 2.57
C SER A 77 15.57 1.57 3.74
N GLY A 78 16.42 1.60 4.77
CA GLY A 78 16.36 2.56 5.86
C GLY A 78 15.55 2.13 7.09
N PHE A 79 14.49 1.33 6.94
CA PHE A 79 13.70 0.85 8.08
C PHE A 79 14.22 -0.49 8.61
N THR A 80 14.54 -0.56 9.91
CA THR A 80 14.90 -1.82 10.57
C THR A 80 13.65 -2.50 11.08
N ILE A 81 13.26 -3.61 10.46
CA ILE A 81 12.06 -4.37 10.86
C ILE A 81 12.34 -5.16 12.15
N PRO A 82 11.56 -4.95 13.22
CA PRO A 82 11.63 -5.74 14.44
C PRO A 82 11.19 -7.20 14.21
N PRO A 83 11.73 -8.18 14.97
CA PRO A 83 11.47 -9.61 14.75
C PRO A 83 10.02 -10.06 14.91
N THR A 84 9.21 -9.36 15.71
CA THR A 84 7.80 -9.71 15.91
C THR A 84 6.96 -9.19 14.74
N THR A 85 7.02 -9.91 13.61
CA THR A 85 6.40 -9.54 12.33
C THR A 85 5.02 -10.15 12.12
N ALA A 86 4.62 -11.13 12.93
CA ALA A 86 3.37 -11.85 12.74
C ALA A 86 2.18 -10.87 12.67
N ASN A 87 1.43 -10.92 11.57
CA ASN A 87 0.28 -10.05 11.26
C ASN A 87 0.59 -8.53 11.32
N ARG A 88 1.86 -8.12 11.24
CA ARG A 88 2.24 -6.70 11.18
C ARG A 88 2.01 -6.15 9.78
N HIS A 89 2.01 -4.83 9.71
CA HIS A 89 1.87 -4.07 8.49
C HIS A 89 3.16 -3.30 8.19
N LEU A 90 3.40 -3.00 6.92
CA LEU A 90 4.41 -2.04 6.49
C LEU A 90 3.72 -1.02 5.62
N LEU A 91 3.83 0.25 6.01
CA LEU A 91 3.26 1.36 5.27
C LEU A 91 4.32 1.99 4.38
N ILE A 92 4.06 2.03 3.08
CA ILE A 92 4.88 2.67 2.07
C ILE A 92 4.07 3.84 1.53
N ALA A 93 4.59 5.06 1.60
CA ALA A 93 3.83 6.22 1.14
C ALA A 93 4.69 7.20 0.34
N THR A 94 4.02 7.96 -0.52
CA THR A 94 4.59 9.15 -1.17
C THR A 94 4.90 10.25 -0.13
N PRO A 95 5.82 11.18 -0.43
CA PRO A 95 6.16 12.27 0.50
C PRO A 95 4.95 13.14 0.83
N ASP A 96 4.12 13.47 -0.15
CA ASP A 96 2.92 14.30 0.05
C ASP A 96 1.89 13.59 0.94
N CYS A 97 1.74 12.27 0.79
CA CYS A 97 0.90 11.46 1.67
C CYS A 97 1.44 11.43 3.10
N ALA A 98 2.75 11.25 3.28
CA ALA A 98 3.41 11.25 4.58
C ALA A 98 3.33 12.59 5.32
N ALA A 99 3.12 13.69 4.60
CA ALA A 99 3.00 15.04 5.15
C ALA A 99 1.56 15.38 5.59
N LEU A 100 0.58 14.52 5.31
CA LEU A 100 -0.81 14.77 5.70
C LEU A 100 -0.97 14.75 7.23
N PRO A 101 -1.69 15.73 7.82
CA PRO A 101 -2.00 15.71 9.24
C PRO A 101 -2.74 14.43 9.65
N GLY A 102 -2.31 13.80 10.74
CA GLY A 102 -2.94 12.58 11.26
C GLY A 102 -2.63 11.30 10.47
N PHE A 103 -1.89 11.38 9.36
CA PHE A 103 -1.48 10.19 8.62
C PHE A 103 -0.41 9.41 9.41
N PRO A 104 -0.52 8.08 9.53
CA PRO A 104 0.49 7.28 10.24
C PRO A 104 1.86 7.43 9.60
N THR A 105 2.90 7.57 10.43
CA THR A 105 4.28 7.65 9.93
C THR A 105 4.62 6.40 9.10
N PRO A 106 4.95 6.55 7.80
CA PRO A 106 5.28 5.42 6.94
C PRO A 106 6.55 4.71 7.41
N ASN A 107 6.60 3.41 7.19
CA ASN A 107 7.84 2.65 7.34
C ASN A 107 8.83 2.99 6.22
N TYR A 108 8.32 3.25 5.01
CA TYR A 108 9.13 3.60 3.85
C TYR A 108 8.52 4.77 3.09
N ILE A 109 9.38 5.65 2.57
CA ILE A 109 8.98 6.77 1.73
C ILE A 109 9.39 6.49 0.29
N ILE A 110 8.42 6.59 -0.63
CA ILE A 110 8.65 6.53 -2.07
C ILE A 110 9.42 7.80 -2.48
N PRO A 111 10.55 7.68 -3.19
CA PRO A 111 11.30 8.85 -3.65
C PRO A 111 10.43 9.74 -4.55
N ALA A 112 10.55 11.07 -4.40
CA ALA A 112 9.75 12.03 -5.17
C ALA A 112 9.83 11.83 -6.70
N GLY A 113 11.00 11.43 -7.22
CA GLY A 113 11.20 11.14 -8.65
C GLY A 113 10.47 9.88 -9.16
N SER A 114 9.92 9.07 -8.26
CA SER A 114 9.12 7.86 -8.55
C SER A 114 7.64 8.06 -8.24
N VAL A 115 7.17 9.31 -8.12
CA VAL A 115 5.76 9.66 -7.91
C VAL A 115 5.16 10.16 -9.24
N PRO A 116 3.97 9.69 -9.66
CA PRO A 116 3.21 8.58 -9.08
C PRO A 116 3.99 7.26 -9.18
N PHE A 117 3.80 6.39 -8.18
CA PHE A 117 4.42 5.07 -8.16
C PHE A 117 3.68 4.09 -9.06
N PHE A 118 2.36 4.11 -9.03
CA PHE A 118 1.49 3.31 -9.89
C PHE A 118 0.41 4.19 -10.57
N ASN A 119 -0.11 3.73 -11.71
CA ASN A 119 -1.16 4.41 -12.46
C ASN A 119 -2.54 4.19 -11.84
N THR A 120 -3.35 5.26 -11.75
CA THR A 120 -4.69 5.19 -11.16
C THR A 120 -5.71 4.47 -12.04
N GLY A 121 -5.54 4.54 -13.36
CA GLY A 121 -6.40 3.90 -14.37
C GLY A 121 -6.01 2.46 -14.74
N GLY A 122 -5.24 1.78 -13.88
CA GLY A 122 -4.87 0.38 -14.03
C GLY A 122 -3.35 0.15 -13.98
N ASP A 123 -2.93 -0.75 -13.09
CA ASP A 123 -1.54 -1.09 -12.86
C ASP A 123 -1.42 -2.41 -12.08
N PHE A 124 -0.21 -2.75 -11.66
CA PHE A 124 0.05 -3.69 -10.59
C PHE A 124 0.97 -3.07 -9.54
N VAL A 125 0.89 -3.60 -8.32
CA VAL A 125 1.91 -3.44 -7.29
C VAL A 125 2.45 -4.83 -6.97
N LYS A 126 3.74 -5.02 -7.22
CA LYS A 126 4.45 -6.27 -6.98
C LYS A 126 5.47 -6.09 -5.87
N TYR A 127 5.36 -6.93 -4.86
CA TYR A 127 6.36 -7.06 -3.80
C TYR A 127 7.29 -8.24 -4.10
N ALA A 128 8.54 -7.91 -4.41
CA ALA A 128 9.60 -8.82 -4.79
C ALA A 128 9.15 -9.83 -5.86
N VAL A 129 9.41 -11.11 -5.62
CA VAL A 129 8.91 -12.24 -6.43
C VAL A 129 7.72 -12.94 -5.76
N TYR A 130 7.29 -12.45 -4.60
CA TYR A 130 6.42 -13.20 -3.69
C TYR A 130 4.94 -12.88 -3.87
N ASP A 131 4.61 -11.63 -4.23
CA ASP A 131 3.22 -11.21 -4.31
C ASP A 131 2.98 -10.11 -5.34
N THR A 132 1.80 -10.11 -5.94
CA THR A 132 1.39 -9.10 -6.91
C THR A 132 -0.11 -8.85 -6.81
N LEU A 133 -0.48 -7.60 -6.57
CA LEU A 133 -1.84 -7.11 -6.69
C LEU A 133 -1.98 -6.38 -8.02
N THR A 134 -2.78 -6.94 -8.94
CA THR A 134 -3.12 -6.32 -10.23
C THR A 134 -4.52 -5.74 -10.15
N PHE A 135 -4.72 -4.51 -10.61
CA PHE A 135 -6.00 -3.82 -10.56
C PHE A 135 -6.30 -3.06 -11.86
N ALA A 136 -7.58 -2.98 -12.22
CA ALA A 136 -8.04 -2.23 -13.40
C ALA A 136 -8.08 -0.72 -13.15
N SER A 137 -8.33 -0.31 -11.90
CA SER A 137 -8.22 1.06 -11.43
C SER A 137 -8.20 1.07 -9.90
N VAL A 138 -7.79 2.18 -9.31
CA VAL A 138 -8.02 2.47 -7.89
C VAL A 138 -9.05 3.60 -7.76
N PRO A 139 -9.79 3.69 -6.63
CA PRO A 139 -10.56 4.88 -6.32
C PRO A 139 -9.63 6.11 -6.28
N THR A 140 -10.18 7.26 -6.66
CA THR A 140 -9.43 8.54 -6.74
C THR A 140 -10.17 9.69 -6.05
N ASP A 141 -11.22 9.37 -5.31
CA ASP A 141 -12.07 10.31 -4.57
C ASP A 141 -11.38 10.91 -3.33
N GLY A 142 -10.18 10.43 -3.00
CA GLY A 142 -9.41 10.93 -1.87
C GLY A 142 -9.87 10.39 -0.51
N VAL A 143 -10.72 9.36 -0.48
CA VAL A 143 -11.25 8.72 0.73
C VAL A 143 -11.16 7.20 0.66
N HIS A 144 -11.45 6.60 -0.48
CA HIS A 144 -11.49 5.15 -0.61
C HIS A 144 -10.18 4.60 -1.18
N SER A 145 -9.86 3.38 -0.79
CA SER A 145 -8.73 2.60 -1.28
C SER A 145 -9.23 1.28 -1.90
N LEU A 146 -8.31 0.52 -2.46
CA LEU A 146 -8.55 -0.84 -2.91
C LEU A 146 -7.77 -1.81 -2.03
N ASN A 147 -8.46 -2.81 -1.46
CA ASN A 147 -7.80 -3.86 -0.68
C ASN A 147 -7.29 -5.01 -1.57
N ALA A 148 -6.60 -5.97 -0.96
CA ALA A 148 -6.07 -7.17 -1.64
C ALA A 148 -7.13 -8.02 -2.34
N GLY A 149 -8.39 -7.93 -1.91
CA GLY A 149 -9.54 -8.58 -2.54
C GLY A 149 -10.15 -7.77 -3.69
N LEU A 150 -9.53 -6.67 -4.10
CA LEU A 150 -10.04 -5.72 -5.09
C LEU A 150 -11.40 -5.10 -4.69
N VAL A 151 -11.65 -5.01 -3.39
CA VAL A 151 -12.85 -4.38 -2.85
C VAL A 151 -12.51 -2.94 -2.49
N VAL A 152 -13.37 -2.03 -2.95
CA VAL A 152 -13.32 -0.62 -2.58
C VAL A 152 -13.87 -0.45 -1.17
N ALA A 153 -13.09 0.18 -0.29
CA ALA A 153 -13.46 0.48 1.08
C ALA A 153 -12.77 1.77 1.52
N CYS A 154 -13.16 2.31 2.67
CA CYS A 154 -12.42 3.42 3.26
C CYS A 154 -10.97 3.05 3.47
N ASN A 155 -10.08 4.01 3.25
CA ASN A 155 -8.66 3.76 3.42
C ASN A 155 -8.30 3.56 4.90
N THR A 156 -7.48 2.53 5.16
CA THR A 156 -7.07 2.09 6.51
C THR A 156 -5.55 1.94 6.65
N PRO A 157 -4.74 2.92 6.20
CA PRO A 157 -3.28 2.84 6.23
C PRO A 157 -2.79 2.51 7.64
N THR A 158 -1.98 1.46 7.76
CA THR A 158 -1.47 0.96 9.03
C THR A 158 0.03 0.72 8.93
N ASN A 159 0.80 1.31 9.85
CA ASN A 159 2.25 1.09 9.89
C ASN A 159 2.65 -0.09 10.79
N PHE A 160 3.94 -0.40 10.84
CA PHE A 160 4.44 -1.50 11.67
C PHE A 160 4.12 -1.37 13.17
N ALA A 161 4.07 -0.14 13.70
CA ALA A 161 3.73 0.09 15.10
C ALA A 161 2.25 -0.18 15.40
N GLY A 162 1.41 -0.38 14.37
CA GLY A 162 -0.03 -0.50 14.50
C GLY A 162 -0.73 0.85 14.57
N ALA A 163 -0.03 1.96 14.31
CA ALA A 163 -0.69 3.24 14.13
C ALA A 163 -1.47 3.21 12.82
N THR A 164 -2.75 3.55 12.91
CA THR A 164 -3.69 3.59 11.78
C THR A 164 -4.32 4.98 11.67
N GLY A 165 -4.92 5.27 10.52
CA GLY A 165 -5.62 6.51 10.25
C GLY A 165 -6.50 6.38 9.02
N SER A 166 -7.02 7.51 8.53
CA SER A 166 -7.74 7.58 7.28
C SER A 166 -7.46 8.92 6.59
N ILE A 167 -7.29 8.89 5.28
CA ILE A 167 -7.18 10.06 4.41
C ILE A 167 -8.59 10.51 3.99
N ASN A 168 -8.86 11.81 4.09
CA ASN A 168 -10.02 12.43 3.46
C ASN A 168 -9.61 13.76 2.81
N LEU A 169 -9.36 13.75 1.50
CA LEU A 169 -8.93 14.94 0.76
C LEU A 169 -10.10 15.79 0.25
N GLY A 170 -11.30 15.23 0.20
CA GLY A 170 -12.51 15.89 -0.28
C GLY A 170 -13.22 16.72 0.79
N CYS A 171 -12.77 16.63 2.03
CA CYS A 171 -13.41 17.28 3.15
C CYS A 171 -12.41 18.06 4.01
N SER A 172 -12.67 19.36 4.19
CA SER A 172 -11.86 20.21 5.07
C SER A 172 -12.29 20.15 6.54
N MET A 173 -13.56 19.82 6.79
CA MET A 173 -14.15 19.68 8.12
C MET A 173 -15.15 18.53 8.08
N LEU A 174 -14.75 17.36 8.59
CA LEU A 174 -15.59 16.16 8.58
C LEU A 174 -16.92 16.46 9.27
N GLY A 175 -18.04 16.15 8.59
CA GLY A 175 -19.39 16.51 9.02
C GLY A 175 -19.98 17.77 8.38
N ASP A 176 -19.17 18.68 7.81
CA ASP A 176 -19.65 19.89 7.13
C ASP A 176 -20.14 19.53 5.72
N VAL A 177 -21.29 18.87 5.66
CA VAL A 177 -21.87 18.34 4.42
C VAL A 177 -22.41 19.47 3.55
N ASN A 178 -22.86 20.58 4.14
CA ASN A 178 -23.35 21.72 3.36
C ASN A 178 -22.24 22.72 2.96
N GLY A 179 -21.02 22.56 3.48
CA GLY A 179 -19.86 23.39 3.15
C GLY A 179 -19.93 24.80 3.75
N SER A 180 -20.62 24.97 4.88
CA SER A 180 -20.80 26.26 5.56
C SER A 180 -19.57 26.69 6.37
N GLY A 181 -18.63 25.78 6.62
CA GLY A 181 -17.46 25.99 7.46
C GLY A 181 -17.73 25.77 8.95
N GLY A 182 -18.88 25.19 9.31
CA GLY A 182 -19.21 24.78 10.67
C GLY A 182 -19.99 23.47 10.66
N LEU A 183 -19.91 22.72 11.77
CA LEU A 183 -20.79 21.58 12.01
C LEU A 183 -22.01 22.05 12.78
N ASP A 184 -23.16 22.09 12.12
CA ASP A 184 -24.40 22.50 12.76
C ASP A 184 -25.63 21.75 12.23
N GLY A 185 -26.82 22.15 12.69
CA GLY A 185 -28.07 21.51 12.30
C GLY A 185 -28.34 21.53 10.78
N GLY A 186 -27.68 22.42 10.04
CA GLY A 186 -27.74 22.50 8.58
C GLY A 186 -27.10 21.30 7.87
N ASP A 187 -26.19 20.57 8.52
CA ASP A 187 -25.50 19.41 7.92
C ASP A 187 -26.31 18.13 8.01
N ILE A 188 -27.20 18.02 9.00
CA ILE A 188 -27.97 16.79 9.28
C ILE A 188 -28.70 16.29 8.03
N ALA A 189 -29.37 17.19 7.32
CA ALA A 189 -30.14 16.83 6.13
C ALA A 189 -29.23 16.34 5.01
N GLY A 190 -28.06 16.97 4.82
CA GLY A 190 -27.05 16.54 3.86
C GLY A 190 -26.48 15.18 4.23
N PHE A 191 -26.08 14.99 5.49
CA PHE A 191 -25.55 13.73 6.00
C PHE A 191 -26.52 12.56 5.77
N VAL A 192 -27.80 12.75 6.13
CA VAL A 192 -28.84 11.73 5.91
C VAL A 192 -29.02 11.43 4.42
N ARG A 193 -29.09 12.45 3.57
CA ARG A 193 -29.20 12.25 2.11
C ARG A 193 -28.01 11.45 1.56
N VAL A 194 -26.79 11.83 1.91
CA VAL A 194 -25.57 11.13 1.48
C VAL A 194 -25.61 9.67 1.94
N LYS A 195 -25.86 9.41 3.22
CA LYS A 195 -25.87 8.04 3.78
C LYS A 195 -27.02 7.17 3.30
N THR A 196 -28.08 7.75 2.76
CA THR A 196 -29.18 7.04 2.12
C THR A 196 -29.04 6.95 0.60
N GLY A 197 -27.96 7.49 0.02
CA GLY A 197 -27.69 7.44 -1.42
C GLY A 197 -28.50 8.44 -2.26
N THR A 198 -28.98 9.53 -1.67
CA THR A 198 -29.76 10.58 -2.33
C THR A 198 -29.16 12.00 -2.21
N PRO A 199 -27.83 12.19 -2.43
CA PRO A 199 -27.23 13.52 -2.34
C PRO A 199 -27.80 14.48 -3.40
N ILE A 200 -27.86 15.77 -3.07
CA ILE A 200 -28.27 16.85 -3.97
C ILE A 200 -27.10 17.79 -4.29
N GLY A 201 -27.28 18.66 -5.28
CA GLY A 201 -26.31 19.72 -5.58
C GLY A 201 -26.14 20.64 -4.37
N GLY A 202 -24.98 20.52 -3.71
CA GLY A 202 -24.67 21.20 -2.44
C GLY A 202 -24.17 20.25 -1.36
N ASP A 203 -24.44 18.94 -1.46
CA ASP A 203 -23.94 17.96 -0.49
C ASP A 203 -22.48 17.60 -0.81
N ASN A 204 -21.56 17.91 0.10
CA ASN A 204 -20.21 17.39 0.07
C ASN A 204 -20.20 15.95 0.59
N VAL A 205 -20.31 15.00 -0.34
CA VAL A 205 -20.33 13.56 -0.05
C VAL A 205 -19.13 13.13 0.78
N ALA A 206 -17.93 13.65 0.49
CA ALA A 206 -16.72 13.29 1.23
C ALA A 206 -16.78 13.71 2.71
N CYS A 207 -17.51 14.79 3.03
CA CYS A 207 -17.69 15.22 4.42
C CYS A 207 -18.68 14.36 5.22
N ALA A 208 -19.44 13.49 4.57
CA ALA A 208 -20.23 12.49 5.27
C ALA A 208 -19.45 11.18 5.49
N GLU A 209 -18.25 11.01 4.93
CA GLU A 209 -17.49 9.76 5.03
C GLU A 209 -16.62 9.69 6.29
N TYR A 210 -17.23 9.24 7.38
CA TYR A 210 -16.57 9.00 8.68
C TYR A 210 -15.76 7.70 8.74
N CYS A 211 -15.93 6.83 7.76
CA CYS A 211 -15.13 5.62 7.60
C CYS A 211 -15.10 4.69 8.83
N THR A 212 -16.20 4.63 9.59
CA THR A 212 -16.30 3.74 10.77
C THR A 212 -16.60 2.28 10.38
N GLY A 213 -16.89 2.02 9.11
CA GLY A 213 -17.24 0.71 8.57
C GLY A 213 -18.71 0.33 8.74
N THR A 214 -19.53 1.13 9.42
CA THR A 214 -20.97 0.90 9.54
C THR A 214 -21.76 2.21 9.50
N LEU A 215 -22.99 2.16 8.98
CA LEU A 215 -23.89 3.32 9.02
C LEU A 215 -24.13 3.82 10.44
N ALA A 216 -24.31 2.91 11.40
CA ALA A 216 -24.54 3.26 12.79
C ALA A 216 -23.32 3.95 13.42
N GLY A 217 -22.11 3.49 13.12
CA GLY A 217 -20.86 4.12 13.55
C GLY A 217 -20.70 5.51 12.95
N ASP A 218 -20.98 5.68 11.65
CA ASP A 218 -20.89 6.98 10.98
C ASP A 218 -21.90 7.97 11.57
N ILE A 219 -23.13 7.53 11.85
CA ILE A 219 -24.15 8.35 12.54
C ILE A 219 -23.65 8.75 13.93
N ALA A 220 -23.11 7.81 14.71
CA ALA A 220 -22.63 8.08 16.05
C ALA A 220 -21.48 9.09 16.05
N ALA A 221 -20.54 8.96 15.11
CA ALA A 221 -19.42 9.89 14.96
C ALA A 221 -19.90 11.28 14.52
N PHE A 222 -20.77 11.36 13.52
CA PHE A 222 -21.38 12.62 13.08
C PHE A 222 -22.12 13.34 14.20
N VAL A 223 -22.92 12.61 15.00
CA VAL A 223 -23.65 13.19 16.12
C VAL A 223 -22.71 13.68 17.24
N ASN A 224 -21.59 12.98 17.48
CA ASN A 224 -20.61 13.43 18.46
C ASN A 224 -19.94 14.74 18.05
N ASP A 225 -19.71 14.94 16.75
CA ASP A 225 -19.05 16.15 16.23
C ASP A 225 -20.03 17.35 16.10
N LEU A 226 -21.34 17.11 16.17
CA LEU A 226 -22.40 18.14 16.12
C LEU A 226 -22.54 18.94 17.44
N LEU A 227 -21.78 18.58 18.48
CA LEU A 227 -21.88 19.11 19.86
C LEU A 227 -20.79 20.15 20.18
#